data_AF-A0A371PUU3-F1
#
_entry.id   AF-A0A371PUU3-F1
#
_cell.length_a   1.000
_cell.length_b   1.000
_cell.length_c   1.000
_cell.angle_alpha   90.00
_cell.angle_beta   90.00
_cell.angle_gamma   90.00
#
_symmetry.space_group_name_H-M   'P 1'
#
loop_
_entity.id
_entity.type
_entity.pdbx_description
1 polymer ?
#
loop_
_entity_poly.entity_id
_entity_poly.type
_entity_poly.pdbx_seq_one_letter_code
_entity_poly.pdbx_strand_id
1 'polypeptide(L)'
;MHHLLGKVTVPRPANVLVATALRPGLLPGIDAYTVKVNAKFPGAGPALRGVICLHSGRDGELLALEAALLTVDDRRLAATTGALANAGLPADVVDATLGEILRQRHPGRTHPDQVTVYAPVGLPWQDLALTWTAHREAERRGLGTVIDLLG
;
A
#
# COMPACT_ATOMS: atom_id res chain seq x y z
N MET A 1 18.73 24.76 15.39
CA MET A 1 17.63 25.67 14.97
C MET A 1 17.50 25.56 13.46
N HIS A 2 16.27 25.41 12.94
CA HIS A 2 15.78 25.66 11.57
C HIS A 2 14.68 24.64 11.24
N HIS A 3 13.49 24.87 11.79
CA HIS A 3 12.27 24.20 11.36
C HIS A 3 11.83 24.81 10.03
N LEU A 4 12.10 24.14 8.91
CA LEU A 4 11.50 24.48 7.61
C LEU A 4 10.33 23.53 7.34
N LEU A 5 9.12 24.00 7.68
CA LEU A 5 7.85 23.41 7.24
C LEU A 5 7.54 23.94 5.84
N GLY A 6 7.91 23.19 4.80
CA GLY A 6 7.58 23.51 3.41
C GLY A 6 6.44 22.63 2.90
N LYS A 7 5.25 23.21 2.70
CA LYS A 7 4.20 22.58 1.86
C LYS A 7 4.60 22.81 0.40
N VAL A 8 4.79 21.75 -0.38
CA VAL A 8 4.97 21.85 -1.83
C VAL A 8 3.63 21.57 -2.50
N THR A 9 3.09 22.57 -3.20
CA THR A 9 1.86 22.45 -3.99
C THR A 9 2.25 22.02 -5.40
N VAL A 10 1.89 20.80 -5.81
CA VAL A 10 2.06 20.30 -7.19
C VAL A 10 0.83 20.66 -8.05
N PRO A 11 0.98 20.83 -9.37
CA PRO A 11 -0.12 21.08 -10.29
C PRO A 11 -1.22 20.01 -10.17
N ARG A 12 -2.47 20.48 -10.14
CA ARG A 12 -3.63 19.72 -9.65
C ARG A 12 -4.46 19.16 -10.82
N PRO A 13 -4.69 17.85 -10.92
CA PRO A 13 -5.77 17.30 -11.74
C PRO A 13 -7.13 17.61 -11.09
N ALA A 14 -8.18 17.82 -11.89
CA ALA A 14 -9.48 18.36 -11.45
C ALA A 14 -10.18 17.63 -10.28
N ASN A 15 -9.79 16.38 -9.99
CA ASN A 15 -10.39 15.50 -8.99
C ASN A 15 -9.56 15.27 -7.71
N VAL A 16 -8.37 15.87 -7.56
CA VAL A 16 -7.51 15.67 -6.37
C VAL A 16 -7.64 16.84 -5.40
N LEU A 17 -8.11 16.61 -4.16
CA LEU A 17 -8.39 17.69 -3.22
C LEU A 17 -7.12 18.34 -2.63
N VAL A 18 -6.12 17.52 -2.27
CA VAL A 18 -4.80 17.95 -1.79
C VAL A 18 -3.82 16.79 -2.07
N ALA A 19 -2.71 17.08 -2.74
CA ALA A 19 -1.53 16.21 -2.74
C ALA A 19 -0.55 16.77 -1.70
N THR A 20 -0.17 15.96 -0.72
CA THR A 20 0.80 16.37 0.32
C THR A 20 2.02 15.49 0.23
N ALA A 21 3.19 16.09 0.03
CA ALA A 21 4.47 15.45 0.31
C ALA A 21 4.89 15.84 1.73
N LEU A 22 4.90 14.89 2.66
CA LEU A 22 5.49 15.10 3.99
C LEU A 22 6.99 14.75 3.95
N ARG A 23 7.82 15.62 4.53
CA ARG A 23 9.25 15.35 4.76
C ARG A 23 9.46 14.25 5.83
N PRO A 24 10.63 13.59 5.79
CA PRO A 24 10.90 12.23 6.29
C PRO A 24 10.93 12.09 7.80
N GLY A 25 10.68 10.87 8.28
CA GLY A 25 11.38 10.40 9.47
C GLY A 25 12.85 10.19 9.11
N LEU A 26 13.76 10.93 9.74
CA LEU A 26 15.20 10.68 9.71
C LEU A 26 15.57 9.85 10.95
N LEU A 27 16.20 8.71 10.74
CA LEU A 27 16.80 7.90 11.80
C LEU A 27 18.28 8.31 11.93
N PRO A 28 18.76 8.69 13.13
CA PRO A 28 20.17 9.03 13.33
C PRO A 28 21.08 7.90 12.84
N GLY A 29 22.07 8.23 12.00
CA GLY A 29 23.03 7.26 11.46
C GLY A 29 22.58 6.54 10.18
N ILE A 30 21.37 6.82 9.66
CA ILE A 30 20.92 6.30 8.36
C ILE A 30 20.85 7.46 7.38
N ASP A 31 21.72 7.42 6.36
CA ASP A 31 21.76 8.41 5.27
C ASP A 31 20.66 8.14 4.23
N ALA A 32 19.41 8.21 4.69
CA ALA A 32 18.20 7.98 3.89
C ALA A 32 17.02 8.79 4.44
N TYR A 33 16.05 9.10 3.58
CA TYR A 33 14.84 9.82 3.93
C TYR A 33 13.60 9.19 3.32
N THR A 34 12.49 9.19 4.05
CA THR A 34 11.18 8.76 3.54
C THR A 34 10.39 9.91 2.94
N VAL A 35 9.79 9.70 1.77
CA VAL A 35 8.78 10.60 1.21
C VAL A 35 7.45 9.90 1.28
N LYS A 36 6.50 10.47 2.02
CA LYS A 36 5.11 10.05 1.95
C LYS A 36 4.40 10.90 0.91
N VAL A 37 3.97 10.28 -0.17
CA VAL A 37 3.10 10.89 -1.18
C VAL A 37 1.71 10.33 -0.96
N ASN A 38 0.74 11.19 -0.64
CA ASN A 38 -0.65 10.78 -0.57
C ASN A 38 -1.59 11.79 -1.22
N ALA A 39 -2.64 11.27 -1.84
CA ALA A 39 -3.81 11.99 -2.30
C ALA A 39 -4.98 11.72 -1.35
N LYS A 40 -5.72 12.79 -1.02
CA LYS A 40 -6.92 12.73 -0.18
C LYS A 40 -8.18 12.88 -1.03
N PHE A 41 -9.09 11.91 -0.92
CA PHE A 41 -10.37 11.83 -1.63
C PHE A 41 -11.52 11.69 -0.61
N PRO A 42 -12.09 12.80 -0.10
CA PRO A 42 -13.05 12.77 1.00
C PRO A 42 -14.33 11.97 0.74
N GLY A 43 -14.70 11.76 -0.52
CA GLY A 43 -15.88 11.01 -0.93
C GLY A 43 -15.61 9.56 -1.36
N ALA A 44 -14.38 9.06 -1.18
CA ALA A 44 -14.01 7.69 -1.55
C ALA A 44 -13.65 6.85 -0.32
N GLY A 45 -13.97 5.56 -0.35
CA GLY A 45 -13.42 4.55 0.56
C GLY A 45 -12.38 3.71 -0.19
N PRO A 46 -11.10 3.67 0.24
CA PRO A 46 -10.47 4.47 1.29
C PRO A 46 -10.19 5.92 0.87
N ALA A 47 -10.31 6.85 1.83
CA ALA A 47 -10.19 8.30 1.60
C ALA A 47 -8.75 8.79 1.40
N LEU A 48 -7.77 7.93 1.68
CA LEU A 48 -6.35 8.19 1.56
C LEU A 48 -5.74 7.14 0.64
N ARG A 49 -5.00 7.58 -0.37
CA ARG A 49 -4.24 6.71 -1.28
C ARG A 49 -2.84 7.27 -1.35
N GLY A 50 -1.82 6.44 -1.16
CA GLY A 50 -0.45 6.94 -1.12
C GLY A 50 0.60 5.87 -0.93
N VAL A 51 1.86 6.30 -0.99
CA VAL A 51 3.06 5.49 -0.84
C VAL A 51 4.03 6.14 0.13
N ILE A 52 4.83 5.32 0.80
CA ILE A 52 6.02 5.76 1.52
C ILE A 52 7.22 5.20 0.76
N CYS A 53 8.02 6.08 0.18
CA CYS A 53 9.21 5.74 -0.58
C CYS A 53 10.45 6.09 0.26
N LEU A 54 11.34 5.14 0.50
CA LEU A 54 12.65 5.42 1.10
C LEU A 54 13.62 5.82 0.00
N HIS A 55 14.26 6.97 0.15
CA HIS A 55 15.28 7.47 -0.76
C HIS A 55 16.63 7.60 -0.06
N SER A 56 17.72 7.48 -0.81
CA SER A 56 19.07 7.77 -0.37
C SER A 56 19.22 9.25 -0.01
N GLY A 57 19.86 9.55 1.12
CA GLY A 57 20.16 10.91 1.55
C GLY A 57 21.29 11.57 0.77
N ARG A 58 22.05 10.79 -0.02
CA ARG A 58 23.20 11.26 -0.81
C ARG A 58 22.78 11.84 -2.16
N ASP A 59 21.94 11.12 -2.89
CA ASP A 59 21.61 11.36 -4.30
C ASP A 59 20.11 11.30 -4.59
N GLY A 60 19.29 10.89 -3.62
CA GLY A 60 17.84 10.79 -3.78
C GLY A 60 17.36 9.54 -4.52
N GLU A 61 18.21 8.53 -4.75
CA GLU A 61 17.79 7.26 -5.36
C GLU A 61 16.73 6.51 -4.51
N LEU A 62 15.79 5.81 -5.14
CA LEU A 62 14.75 5.04 -4.46
C LEU A 62 15.32 3.71 -3.94
N LEU A 63 15.43 3.56 -2.63
CA LEU A 63 16.13 2.42 -2.00
C LEU A 63 15.23 1.24 -1.65
N ALA A 64 14.04 1.47 -1.06
CA ALA A 64 13.32 0.40 -0.37
C ALA A 64 12.32 -0.39 -1.23
N LEU A 65 11.98 0.08 -2.44
CA LEU A 65 11.11 -0.68 -3.34
C LEU A 65 11.91 -1.64 -4.23
N GLU A 66 13.10 -1.26 -4.66
CA GLU A 66 13.94 -2.06 -5.57
C GLU A 66 14.80 -3.10 -4.85
N ALA A 67 15.23 -2.84 -3.61
CA ALA A 67 16.11 -3.73 -2.84
C ALA A 67 15.37 -4.72 -1.92
N ALA A 68 14.04 -4.74 -1.95
CA ALA A 68 13.21 -5.58 -1.09
C ALA A 68 12.65 -6.78 -1.84
N LEU A 69 12.36 -7.87 -1.12
CA LEU A 69 11.40 -8.86 -1.59
C LEU A 69 10.02 -8.21 -1.68
N LEU A 70 9.62 -7.83 -2.89
CA LEU A 70 8.40 -7.11 -3.19
C LEU A 70 7.27 -8.10 -3.47
N THR A 71 6.30 -8.11 -2.56
CA THR A 71 5.14 -8.99 -2.62
C THR A 71 3.86 -8.20 -2.79
N VAL A 72 2.94 -8.69 -3.62
CA VAL A 72 1.65 -8.02 -3.92
C VAL A 72 0.49 -9.01 -3.81
N ASP A 73 -0.74 -8.55 -3.84
CA ASP A 73 -1.92 -9.42 -3.99
C ASP A 73 -2.23 -9.73 -5.47
N ASP A 74 -2.05 -8.76 -6.38
CA ASP A 74 -2.17 -8.94 -7.83
C ASP A 74 -1.11 -8.10 -8.59
N ARG A 75 -0.32 -8.75 -9.45
CA ARG A 75 0.80 -8.12 -10.19
C ARG A 75 0.33 -7.01 -11.15
N ARG A 76 -0.73 -7.28 -11.91
CA ARG A 76 -1.22 -6.37 -12.94
C ARG A 76 -1.89 -5.14 -12.32
N LEU A 77 -2.68 -5.36 -11.28
CA LEU A 77 -3.32 -4.27 -10.56
C LEU A 77 -2.26 -3.44 -9.82
N ALA A 78 -1.28 -4.05 -9.15
CA ALA A 78 -0.20 -3.29 -8.50
C ALA A 78 0.58 -2.39 -9.47
N ALA A 79 0.83 -2.83 -10.70
CA ALA A 79 1.50 -2.01 -11.70
C ALA A 79 0.63 -0.87 -12.29
N THR A 80 -0.70 -0.96 -12.16
CA THR A 80 -1.63 0.04 -12.72
C THR A 80 -2.28 0.94 -11.66
N THR A 81 -2.26 0.53 -10.38
CA THR A 81 -2.76 1.28 -9.23
C THR A 81 -1.94 0.97 -7.97
N GLY A 82 -2.10 1.74 -6.90
CA GLY A 82 -1.43 1.48 -5.63
C GLY A 82 0.06 1.81 -5.69
N ALA A 83 0.89 1.05 -4.95
CA ALA A 83 2.23 1.52 -4.62
C ALA A 83 3.21 1.53 -5.79
N LEU A 84 3.19 0.49 -6.62
CA LEU A 84 4.10 0.39 -7.78
C LEU A 84 3.72 1.43 -8.83
N ALA A 85 2.43 1.54 -9.18
CA ALA A 85 1.97 2.57 -10.10
C ALA A 85 2.32 4.00 -9.66
N ASN A 86 2.19 4.30 -8.36
CA ASN A 86 2.57 5.61 -7.81
C ASN A 86 4.09 5.88 -7.88
N ALA A 87 4.90 4.82 -7.86
CA ALA A 87 6.35 4.90 -7.99
C ALA A 87 6.83 4.80 -9.46
N GLY A 88 5.91 4.62 -10.43
CA GLY A 88 6.26 4.40 -11.82
C GLY A 88 6.93 3.05 -12.10
N LEU A 89 6.74 2.07 -11.20
CA LEU A 89 7.39 0.76 -11.28
C LEU A 89 6.56 -0.25 -12.09
N PRO A 90 7.19 -1.03 -12.99
CA PRO A 90 6.51 -2.07 -13.77
C PRO A 90 6.17 -3.33 -12.96
N ALA A 91 5.39 -4.25 -13.53
CA ALA A 91 4.95 -5.47 -12.82
C ALA A 91 6.05 -6.53 -12.62
N ASP A 92 7.14 -6.43 -13.38
CA ASP A 92 8.31 -7.32 -13.36
C ASP A 92 9.20 -7.13 -12.14
N VAL A 93 9.16 -5.96 -11.48
CA VAL A 93 9.84 -5.75 -10.20
C VAL A 93 9.19 -6.49 -9.03
N VAL A 94 8.00 -7.08 -9.23
CA VAL A 94 7.33 -7.89 -8.21
C VAL A 94 7.99 -9.27 -8.16
N ASP A 95 8.48 -9.68 -6.99
CA ASP A 95 9.01 -11.03 -6.80
C ASP A 95 7.89 -12.07 -6.74
N ALA A 96 6.86 -11.81 -5.93
CA ALA A 96 5.80 -12.80 -5.67
C ALA A 96 4.43 -12.17 -5.42
N THR A 97 3.38 -12.92 -5.72
CA THR A 97 2.08 -12.67 -5.12
C THR A 97 1.98 -13.33 -3.74
N LEU A 98 1.17 -12.77 -2.84
CA LEU A 98 0.81 -13.41 -1.57
C LEU A 98 0.22 -14.80 -1.82
N GLY A 99 -0.55 -14.95 -2.90
CA GLY A 99 -1.10 -16.25 -3.32
C GLY A 99 -0.06 -17.27 -3.77
N GLU A 100 1.08 -16.85 -4.32
CA GLU A 100 2.21 -17.73 -4.64
C GLU A 100 2.94 -18.17 -3.36
N ILE A 101 3.16 -17.25 -2.41
CA ILE A 101 3.79 -17.56 -1.11
C ILE A 101 2.93 -18.53 -0.29
N LEU A 102 1.63 -18.25 -0.15
CA LEU A 102 0.69 -19.11 0.58
C LEU A 102 0.56 -20.51 -0.03
N ARG A 103 0.74 -20.63 -1.35
CA ARG A 103 0.75 -21.91 -2.07
C ARG A 103 2.13 -22.53 -2.18
N GLN A 104 3.14 -21.98 -1.50
CA GLN A 104 4.53 -22.44 -1.52
C GLN A 104 5.15 -22.48 -2.93
N ARG A 105 4.64 -21.67 -3.86
CA ARG A 105 5.22 -21.46 -5.20
C ARG A 105 6.37 -20.44 -5.19
N HIS A 106 6.47 -19.66 -4.12
CA HIS A 106 7.59 -18.79 -3.82
C HIS A 106 7.94 -18.95 -2.34
N PRO A 107 9.23 -19.03 -1.94
CA PRO A 107 9.61 -19.30 -0.54
C PRO A 107 9.28 -18.15 0.41
N GLY A 108 9.00 -16.95 -0.12
CA GLY A 108 8.85 -15.74 0.68
C GLY A 108 10.20 -15.30 1.24
N ARG A 109 10.22 -14.82 2.48
CA ARG A 109 11.45 -14.42 3.17
C ARG A 109 12.31 -15.64 3.47
N THR A 110 13.60 -15.59 3.12
CA THR A 110 14.54 -16.72 3.34
C THR A 110 15.66 -16.41 4.33
N HIS A 111 15.93 -15.14 4.64
CA HIS A 111 16.94 -14.73 5.63
C HIS A 111 16.42 -13.62 6.56
N PRO A 112 16.88 -13.54 7.83
CA PRO A 112 16.53 -12.46 8.75
C PRO A 112 16.90 -11.05 8.25
N ASP A 113 17.93 -10.89 7.44
CA ASP A 113 18.36 -9.56 6.98
C ASP A 113 17.66 -9.09 5.71
N GLN A 114 16.84 -9.96 5.09
CA GLN A 114 16.11 -9.64 3.88
C GLN A 114 14.98 -8.66 4.18
N VAL A 115 15.04 -7.49 3.54
CA VAL A 115 13.94 -6.50 3.58
C VAL A 115 12.78 -7.04 2.76
N THR A 116 11.57 -6.97 3.30
CA THR A 116 10.34 -7.42 2.63
C THR A 116 9.32 -6.30 2.58
N VAL A 117 8.69 -6.10 1.44
CA VAL A 117 7.58 -5.16 1.29
C VAL A 117 6.36 -5.93 0.81
N TYR A 118 5.23 -5.74 1.50
CA TYR A 118 3.94 -6.16 1.01
C TYR A 118 3.16 -4.93 0.55
N ALA A 119 2.86 -4.86 -0.74
CA ALA A 119 2.22 -3.71 -1.39
C ALA A 119 0.89 -4.13 -2.06
N PRO A 120 -0.17 -4.42 -1.27
CA PRO A 120 -1.45 -4.83 -1.82
C PRO A 120 -2.21 -3.67 -2.47
N VAL A 121 -3.08 -4.01 -3.42
CA VAL A 121 -4.08 -3.09 -4.00
C VAL A 121 -5.49 -3.28 -3.42
N GLY A 122 -5.73 -4.39 -2.72
CA GLY A 122 -7.04 -4.79 -2.19
C GLY A 122 -7.89 -5.50 -3.25
N LEU A 123 -8.11 -6.80 -3.07
CA LEU A 123 -8.90 -7.60 -3.99
C LEU A 123 -10.30 -7.85 -3.42
N PRO A 124 -11.40 -7.60 -4.16
CA PRO A 124 -12.77 -7.72 -3.63
C PRO A 124 -13.10 -9.10 -3.03
N TRP A 125 -12.45 -10.17 -3.51
CA TRP A 125 -12.66 -11.51 -2.96
C TRP A 125 -12.14 -11.66 -1.52
N GLN A 126 -11.16 -10.84 -1.11
CA GLN A 126 -10.65 -10.83 0.27
C GLN A 126 -11.72 -10.29 1.23
N ASP A 127 -12.41 -9.22 0.83
CA ASP A 127 -13.55 -8.67 1.59
C ASP A 127 -14.69 -9.68 1.67
N LEU A 128 -14.97 -10.39 0.57
CA LEU A 128 -15.97 -11.45 0.55
C LEU A 128 -15.61 -12.60 1.50
N ALA A 129 -14.36 -13.07 1.48
CA ALA A 129 -13.91 -14.14 2.37
C ALA A 129 -14.02 -13.76 3.85
N LEU A 130 -13.67 -12.51 4.19
CA LEU A 130 -13.82 -11.97 5.55
C LEU A 130 -15.30 -11.85 5.93
N THR A 131 -16.11 -11.25 5.05
CA THR A 131 -17.54 -11.02 5.29
C THR A 131 -18.29 -12.35 5.47
N TRP A 132 -17.95 -13.37 4.68
CA TRP A 132 -18.55 -14.70 4.82
C TRP A 132 -18.27 -15.32 6.18
N THR A 133 -17.05 -15.18 6.69
CA THR A 133 -16.69 -15.66 8.03
C THR A 133 -17.48 -14.94 9.11
N ALA A 134 -17.58 -13.61 9.03
CA ALA A 134 -18.37 -12.80 9.96
C ALA A 134 -19.87 -13.13 9.89
N HIS A 135 -20.40 -13.33 8.68
CA HIS A 135 -21.78 -13.69 8.43
C HIS A 135 -22.14 -15.04 9.08
N ARG A 136 -21.34 -16.08 8.83
CA ARG A 136 -21.56 -17.41 9.45
C ARG A 136 -21.50 -17.37 10.97
N GLU A 137 -20.64 -16.55 11.54
CA GLU A 137 -20.53 -16.39 12.99
C GLU A 137 -21.73 -15.63 13.57
N ALA A 138 -22.25 -14.64 12.84
CA ALA A 138 -23.48 -13.93 13.20
C ALA A 138 -24.69 -14.89 13.20
N GLU A 139 -24.83 -15.72 12.15
CA GLU A 139 -25.87 -16.76 12.09
C GLU A 139 -25.78 -17.73 13.25
N ARG A 140 -24.58 -18.27 13.52
CA ARG A 140 -24.34 -19.23 14.62
C ARG A 140 -24.72 -18.68 15.99
N ARG A 141 -24.59 -17.37 16.18
CA ARG A 141 -24.85 -16.68 17.46
C ARG A 141 -26.22 -16.01 17.52
N GLY A 142 -27.03 -16.09 16.48
CA GLY A 142 -28.31 -15.37 16.40
C GLY A 142 -28.15 -13.85 16.51
N LEU A 143 -27.08 -13.31 15.92
CA LEU A 143 -26.79 -11.87 15.90
C LEU A 143 -27.25 -11.23 14.59
N GLY A 144 -27.73 -9.98 14.69
CA GLY A 144 -28.18 -9.19 13.53
C GLY A 144 -29.70 -9.20 13.35
N THR A 145 -30.14 -8.52 12.29
CA THR A 145 -31.56 -8.39 11.93
C THR A 145 -31.75 -8.89 10.50
N VAL A 146 -32.67 -9.82 10.30
CA VAL A 146 -33.08 -10.25 8.96
C VAL A 146 -34.07 -9.23 8.41
N ILE A 147 -33.80 -8.75 7.20
CA ILE A 147 -34.67 -7.83 6.48
C ILE A 147 -35.05 -8.52 5.18
N ASP A 148 -36.35 -8.70 4.94
CA ASP A 148 -36.86 -9.13 3.65
C ASP A 148 -36.86 -7.95 2.68
N LEU A 149 -36.09 -8.06 1.61
CA LEU A 149 -35.97 -7.03 0.58
C LEU A 149 -36.93 -7.28 -0.60
N LEU A 150 -37.64 -8.41 -0.61
CA LEU A 150 -38.52 -8.84 -1.70
C LEU A 150 -39.99 -8.84 -1.30
N GLY A 151 -40.30 -8.90 0.00
CA GLY A 151 -41.65 -8.77 0.55
C GLY A 151 -42.41 -10.09 0.65
#